data_AF-A0A1M5JV00-F1
#
_entry.id   AF-A0A1M5JV00-F1
#
_cell.length_a   1.000
_cell.length_b   1.000
_cell.length_c   1.000
_cell.angle_alpha   90.00
_cell.angle_beta   90.00
_cell.angle_gamma   90.00
#
_symmetry.space_group_name_H-M   'P 1'
#
loop_
_entity.id
_entity.type
_entity.pdbx_description
1 polymer ?
#
loop_
_entity_poly.entity_id
_entity_poly.type
_entity_poly.pdbx_seq_one_letter_code
_entity_poly.pdbx_strand_id
1 'polypeptide(L)'
;MAVQRSRSLFESATQRARVVRHLDVVCLIFDGSGALIVPTADFVQNQKWASARMASGNAISDRGRFVERLTTLVSRPGSMASTRGSPRQLEAIARSMRAAGYDLNEWMLPAEIRNPPVVSDMLNARKPVPPQAADESLPDPSAQTPDKTSPEPDAAGSGDEHRDD
;
A
#
# COMPACT_ATOMS: atom_id res chain seq x y z
N MET A 1 23.21 -36.82 11.56
CA MET A 1 22.42 -36.50 10.35
C MET A 1 21.94 -35.06 10.48
N ALA A 2 22.27 -34.18 9.54
CA ALA A 2 21.75 -32.80 9.57
C ALA A 2 20.26 -32.83 9.20
N VAL A 3 19.40 -32.28 10.06
CA VAL A 3 17.99 -32.09 9.73
C VAL A 3 17.93 -31.03 8.63
N GLN A 4 17.67 -31.46 7.39
CA GLN A 4 17.40 -30.54 6.30
C GLN A 4 16.07 -29.83 6.62
N ARG A 5 16.13 -28.58 7.08
CA ARG A 5 14.94 -27.73 7.19
C ARG A 5 14.28 -27.68 5.82
N SER A 6 13.01 -28.06 5.75
CA SER A 6 12.19 -27.84 4.58
C SER A 6 12.11 -26.34 4.32
N ARG A 7 12.46 -25.92 3.10
CA ARG A 7 12.36 -24.52 2.69
C ARG A 7 10.91 -24.14 2.47
N SER A 8 10.60 -22.87 2.72
CA SER A 8 9.32 -22.31 2.30
C SER A 8 9.28 -22.10 0.78
N LEU A 9 8.07 -21.99 0.21
CA LEU A 9 7.86 -21.64 -1.20
C LEU A 9 8.53 -20.31 -1.52
N PHE A 10 8.46 -19.33 -0.61
CA PHE A 10 9.13 -18.03 -0.81
C PHE A 10 10.65 -18.21 -0.93
N GLU A 11 11.29 -18.92 0.00
CA GLU A 11 12.73 -19.17 -0.03
C GLU A 11 13.19 -19.90 -1.29
N SER A 12 12.39 -20.87 -1.76
CA SER A 12 12.68 -21.57 -3.01
C SER A 12 12.49 -20.67 -4.24
N ALA A 13 11.38 -19.93 -4.31
CA ALA A 13 11.07 -19.01 -5.40
C ALA A 13 12.11 -17.89 -5.57
N THR A 14 12.56 -17.32 -4.45
CA THR A 14 13.54 -16.23 -4.42
C THR A 14 14.98 -16.72 -4.30
N GLN A 15 15.24 -18.02 -4.47
CA GLN A 15 16.60 -18.53 -4.53
C GLN A 15 17.34 -17.86 -5.70
N ARG A 16 18.49 -17.24 -5.41
CA ARG A 16 19.27 -16.41 -6.35
C ARG A 16 18.51 -15.18 -6.90
N ALA A 17 17.49 -14.72 -6.20
CA ALA A 17 16.85 -13.44 -6.49
C ALA A 17 17.44 -12.33 -5.62
N ARG A 18 17.53 -11.11 -6.16
CA ARG A 18 17.73 -9.90 -5.37
C ARG A 18 16.40 -9.18 -5.22
N VAL A 19 16.10 -8.76 -4.00
CA VAL A 19 14.89 -8.00 -3.66
C VAL A 19 15.33 -6.60 -3.26
N VAL A 20 15.05 -5.61 -4.10
CA VAL A 20 15.35 -4.20 -3.84
C VAL A 20 14.05 -3.50 -3.50
N ARG A 21 13.98 -2.87 -2.33
CA ARG A 21 12.77 -2.17 -1.88
C ARG A 21 12.96 -0.67 -1.99
N HIS A 22 12.02 -0.02 -2.65
CA HIS A 22 11.77 1.41 -2.57
C HIS A 22 10.41 1.61 -1.90
N LEU A 23 10.13 2.81 -1.37
CA LEU A 23 8.96 3.10 -0.54
C LEU A 23 7.68 2.37 -1.01
N ASP A 24 7.25 2.64 -2.25
CA ASP A 24 5.99 2.11 -2.79
C ASP A 24 6.14 0.91 -3.71
N VAL A 25 7.36 0.57 -4.14
CA VAL A 25 7.62 -0.49 -5.13
C VAL A 25 8.79 -1.39 -4.74
N VAL A 26 8.68 -2.66 -5.09
CA VAL A 26 9.71 -3.67 -4.90
C VAL A 26 10.18 -4.18 -6.26
N CYS A 27 11.49 -4.13 -6.50
CA CYS A 27 12.13 -4.70 -7.66
C CYS A 27 12.69 -6.10 -7.32
N LEU A 28 12.22 -7.10 -8.05
CA LEU A 28 12.63 -8.49 -7.98
C LEU A 28 13.53 -8.78 -9.18
N ILE A 29 14.81 -9.09 -8.93
CA ILE A 29 15.77 -9.43 -9.97
C ILE A 29 16.09 -10.91 -9.85
N PHE A 30 15.69 -11.72 -10.82
CA PHE A 30 15.95 -13.14 -10.86
C PHE A 30 17.13 -13.42 -11.79
N ASP A 31 18.16 -14.07 -11.26
CA ASP A 31 19.31 -14.50 -12.06
C ASP A 31 18.86 -15.39 -13.22
N GLY A 32 19.16 -14.98 -14.46
CA GLY A 32 18.74 -15.66 -15.69
C GLY A 32 17.24 -15.63 -16.01
N SER A 33 16.42 -14.83 -15.30
CA SER A 33 14.97 -14.78 -15.55
C SER A 33 14.36 -13.36 -15.53
N GLY A 34 15.22 -12.35 -15.65
CA GLY A 34 14.85 -10.95 -15.79
C GLY A 34 14.52 -10.25 -14.47
N ALA A 35 13.79 -9.15 -14.57
CA ALA A 35 13.44 -8.30 -13.44
C ALA A 35 11.98 -7.84 -13.51
N LEU A 36 11.33 -7.76 -12.34
CA LEU A 36 9.93 -7.36 -12.21
C LEU A 36 9.83 -6.27 -11.14
N ILE A 37 8.98 -5.28 -11.36
CA ILE A 37 8.60 -4.29 -10.36
C ILE A 37 7.15 -4.52 -9.97
N VAL A 38 6.88 -4.54 -8.67
CA VAL A 38 5.54 -4.73 -8.10
C VAL A 38 5.27 -3.69 -7.00
N PRO A 39 4.00 -3.37 -6.70
CA PRO A 39 3.66 -2.58 -5.53
C PRO A 39 4.11 -3.26 -4.23
N THR A 40 4.64 -2.50 -3.27
CA THR A 40 5.09 -3.04 -1.98
C THR A 40 3.98 -3.79 -1.24
N ALA A 41 2.74 -3.28 -1.28
CA ALA A 41 1.59 -3.93 -0.63
C ALA A 41 1.31 -5.34 -1.20
N ASP A 42 1.30 -5.47 -2.53
CA ASP A 42 1.09 -6.75 -3.21
C ASP A 42 2.24 -7.72 -2.91
N PHE A 43 3.48 -7.23 -2.93
CA PHE A 43 4.64 -8.04 -2.56
C PHE A 43 4.56 -8.57 -1.13
N VAL A 44 4.26 -7.73 -0.14
CA VAL A 44 4.22 -8.13 1.28
C VAL A 44 3.12 -9.17 1.52
N GLN A 45 1.94 -8.99 0.94
CA GLN A 45 0.84 -9.94 1.06
C GLN A 45 1.22 -11.31 0.46
N ASN A 46 1.84 -11.32 -0.71
CA ASN A 46 2.25 -12.55 -1.38
C ASN A 46 3.48 -13.21 -0.76
N GLN A 47 4.40 -12.42 -0.23
CA GLN A 47 5.52 -12.93 0.57
C GLN A 47 5.01 -13.70 1.79
N LYS A 48 4.10 -13.11 2.58
CA LYS A 48 3.52 -13.78 3.76
C LYS A 48 2.85 -15.10 3.39
N TRP A 49 2.09 -15.11 2.30
CA TRP A 49 1.45 -16.32 1.77
C TRP A 49 2.46 -17.39 1.34
N ALA A 50 3.51 -17.01 0.64
CA ALA A 50 4.54 -17.93 0.15
C ALA A 50 5.41 -18.49 1.27
N SER A 51 5.71 -17.68 2.29
CA SER A 51 6.47 -18.12 3.47
C SER A 51 5.72 -19.17 4.30
N ALA A 52 4.39 -19.18 4.27
CA ALA A 52 3.55 -20.15 4.99
C ALA A 52 3.38 -21.49 4.25
N ARG A 53 4.00 -21.66 3.07
CA ARG A 53 3.86 -22.86 2.22
C ARG A 53 5.17 -23.61 2.13
N MET A 54 5.10 -24.93 2.05
CA MET A 54 6.27 -25.76 1.76
C MET A 54 6.67 -25.62 0.29
N ALA A 55 7.97 -25.57 0.03
CA ALA A 55 8.52 -25.64 -1.32
C ALA A 55 8.21 -27.00 -1.97
N SER A 56 8.04 -27.01 -3.30
CA SER A 56 7.83 -28.24 -4.07
C SER A 56 9.12 -29.03 -4.32
N GLY A 57 10.28 -28.43 -4.03
CA GLY A 57 11.59 -28.96 -4.38
C GLY A 57 12.09 -28.50 -5.75
N ASN A 58 11.25 -27.84 -6.55
CA ASN A 58 11.64 -27.23 -7.82
C ASN A 58 11.53 -25.70 -7.74
N ALA A 59 12.68 -25.02 -7.70
CA ALA A 59 12.75 -23.57 -7.58
C ALA A 59 12.12 -22.82 -8.76
N ILE A 60 12.16 -23.37 -9.99
CA ILE A 60 11.55 -22.73 -11.16
C ILE A 60 10.03 -22.80 -11.05
N SER A 61 9.48 -23.96 -10.65
CA SER A 61 8.05 -24.13 -10.44
C SER A 61 7.53 -23.28 -9.28
N ASP A 62 8.25 -23.25 -8.16
CA ASP A 62 7.88 -22.42 -7.00
C ASP A 62 7.95 -20.93 -7.33
N ARG A 63 8.93 -20.51 -8.13
CA ARG A 63 9.03 -19.15 -8.65
C ARG A 63 7.87 -18.80 -9.57
N GLY A 64 7.50 -19.69 -10.48
CA GLY A 64 6.31 -19.53 -11.32
C GLY A 64 5.06 -19.30 -10.48
N ARG A 65 4.80 -20.17 -9.50
CA ARG A 65 3.66 -20.05 -8.56
C ARG A 65 3.67 -18.74 -7.77
N PHE A 66 4.84 -18.31 -7.30
CA PHE A 66 4.97 -17.05 -6.58
C PHE A 66 4.66 -15.85 -7.48
N VAL A 67 5.26 -15.83 -8.67
CA VAL A 67 5.10 -14.73 -9.62
C VAL A 67 3.68 -14.67 -10.16
N GLU A 68 3.06 -15.80 -10.51
CA GLU A 68 1.68 -15.88 -10.99
C GLU A 68 0.68 -15.17 -10.05
N ARG A 69 0.94 -15.24 -8.75
CA ARG A 69 0.13 -14.64 -7.69
C ARG A 69 0.25 -13.12 -7.57
N LEU A 70 1.32 -12.53 -8.11
CA LEU A 70 1.50 -11.08 -8.20
C LEU A 70 0.58 -10.54 -9.29
N THR A 71 -0.49 -9.86 -8.89
CA THR A 71 -1.56 -9.47 -9.83
C THR A 71 -1.18 -8.25 -10.66
N THR A 72 -0.37 -7.37 -10.09
CA THR A 72 0.05 -6.12 -10.73
C THR A 72 1.56 -6.06 -10.75
N LEU A 73 2.15 -6.06 -11.94
CA LEU A 73 3.59 -6.02 -12.12
C LEU A 73 3.99 -5.37 -13.43
N VAL A 74 5.16 -4.76 -13.44
CA VAL A 74 5.85 -4.24 -14.63
C VAL A 74 7.10 -5.07 -14.85
N SER A 75 7.26 -5.64 -16.04
CA SER A 75 8.38 -6.51 -16.35
C SER A 75 9.46 -5.80 -17.18
N ARG A 76 10.71 -6.24 -17.03
CA ARG A 76 11.79 -5.89 -17.94
C ARG A 76 11.75 -6.82 -19.17
N PRO A 77 12.17 -6.38 -20.38
CA PRO A 77 12.29 -7.28 -21.53
C PRO A 77 13.08 -8.55 -21.19
N GLY A 78 12.58 -9.71 -21.64
CA GLY A 78 13.19 -11.02 -21.34
C GLY A 78 12.90 -11.58 -19.94
N SER A 79 12.01 -10.97 -19.17
CA SER A 79 11.59 -11.52 -17.87
C SER A 79 10.60 -12.67 -18.02
N MET A 80 10.54 -13.55 -17.00
CA MET A 80 9.66 -14.73 -17.02
C MET A 80 8.15 -14.42 -17.01
N ALA A 81 7.77 -13.18 -16.70
CA ALA A 81 6.38 -12.74 -16.65
C ALA A 81 6.22 -11.43 -17.42
N SER A 82 5.07 -11.28 -18.07
CA SER A 82 4.69 -10.06 -18.78
C SER A 82 4.11 -9.02 -17.82
N THR A 83 4.26 -7.73 -18.16
CA THR A 83 3.54 -6.64 -17.50
C THR A 83 2.04 -6.91 -17.50
N ARG A 84 1.42 -6.71 -16.34
CA ARG A 84 -0.03 -6.86 -16.13
C ARG A 84 -0.53 -5.99 -14.99
N GLY A 85 -1.79 -5.62 -15.07
CA GLY A 85 -2.45 -4.69 -14.15
C GLY A 85 -3.39 -3.76 -14.92
N SER A 86 -4.29 -3.09 -14.21
CA SER A 86 -5.12 -2.04 -14.82
C SER A 86 -4.27 -0.81 -15.18
N PRO A 87 -4.67 0.00 -16.19
CA PRO A 87 -3.94 1.21 -16.56
C PRO A 87 -3.63 2.13 -15.37
N ARG A 88 -4.63 2.37 -14.50
CA ARG A 88 -4.48 3.18 -13.28
C ARG A 88 -3.44 2.64 -12.32
N GLN A 89 -3.35 1.31 -12.16
CA GLN A 89 -2.33 0.69 -11.31
C GLN A 89 -0.94 0.79 -11.92
N LEU A 90 -0.82 0.60 -13.24
CA LEU A 90 0.43 0.73 -13.97
C LEU A 90 0.96 2.17 -13.95
N GLU A 91 0.07 3.17 -14.04
CA GLU A 91 0.42 4.59 -13.86
C GLU A 91 0.95 4.89 -12.46
N ALA A 92 0.31 4.32 -11.43
CA ALA A 92 0.76 4.47 -10.05
C ALA A 92 2.16 3.86 -9.86
N ILE A 93 2.39 2.65 -10.39
CA ILE A 93 3.71 2.02 -10.38
C ILE A 93 4.72 2.87 -11.14
N ALA A 94 4.40 3.35 -12.34
CA ALA A 94 5.29 4.19 -13.13
C ALA A 94 5.68 5.50 -12.40
N ARG A 95 4.74 6.11 -11.67
CA ARG A 95 5.02 7.28 -10.81
C ARG A 95 6.02 6.92 -9.71
N SER A 96 5.79 5.83 -8.99
CA SER A 96 6.71 5.36 -7.94
C SER A 96 8.07 4.93 -8.52
N MET A 97 8.10 4.40 -9.74
CA MET A 97 9.34 4.07 -10.45
C MET A 97 10.17 5.32 -10.76
N ARG A 98 9.54 6.38 -11.27
CA ARG A 98 10.22 7.67 -11.49
C ARG A 98 10.76 8.25 -10.18
N ALA A 99 9.95 8.22 -9.12
CA ALA A 99 10.35 8.70 -7.80
C ALA A 99 11.53 7.89 -7.21
N ALA A 100 11.64 6.61 -7.54
CA ALA A 100 12.75 5.75 -7.16
C ALA A 100 13.99 5.86 -8.09
N GLY A 101 13.92 6.69 -9.15
CA GLY A 101 15.03 6.93 -10.07
C GLY A 101 15.19 5.87 -11.17
N TYR A 102 14.17 5.06 -11.46
CA TYR A 102 14.21 4.12 -12.59
C TYR A 102 13.98 4.83 -13.92
N ASP A 103 14.74 4.44 -14.95
CA ASP A 103 14.43 4.79 -16.34
C ASP A 103 13.30 3.90 -16.86
N LEU A 104 12.15 4.50 -17.18
CA LEU A 104 10.97 3.78 -17.67
C LEU A 104 11.15 3.15 -19.06
N ASN A 105 12.13 3.60 -19.85
CA ASN A 105 12.39 3.05 -21.19
C ASN A 105 12.94 1.62 -21.15
N GLU A 106 13.56 1.24 -20.03
CA GLU A 106 14.07 -0.11 -19.83
C GLU A 106 12.96 -1.12 -19.48
N TRP A 107 11.73 -0.67 -19.24
CA TRP A 107 10.63 -1.49 -18.74
C TRP A 107 9.50 -1.60 -19.76
N MET A 108 8.78 -2.72 -19.73
CA MET A 108 7.66 -3.01 -20.61
C MET A 108 6.39 -2.30 -20.13
N LEU A 109 6.37 -0.98 -20.20
CA LEU A 109 5.19 -0.15 -19.95
C LEU A 109 4.47 0.22 -21.25
N PRO A 110 3.12 0.29 -21.24
CA PRO A 110 2.35 0.89 -22.33
C PRO A 110 2.84 2.30 -22.68
N ALA A 111 2.79 2.66 -23.96
CA ALA A 111 3.35 3.94 -24.45
C ALA A 111 2.71 5.16 -23.78
N GLU A 112 1.40 5.11 -23.55
CA GLU A 112 0.60 6.15 -22.89
C GLU A 112 1.11 6.47 -21.47
N ILE A 113 1.59 5.45 -20.75
CA ILE A 113 2.07 5.58 -19.37
C ILE A 113 3.53 6.04 -19.35
N ARG A 114 4.31 5.61 -20.34
CA ARG A 114 5.73 5.95 -20.48
C ARG A 114 5.90 7.44 -20.72
N ASN A 115 5.16 7.96 -21.69
CA ASN A 115 5.15 9.36 -22.10
C ASN A 115 3.75 9.95 -21.80
N PRO A 116 3.46 10.28 -20.53
CA PRO A 116 2.20 10.95 -20.23
C PRO A 116 2.17 12.25 -21.04
N PRO A 117 1.05 12.59 -21.71
CA PRO A 117 0.93 13.88 -22.35
C PRO A 117 1.24 14.96 -21.32
N VAL A 118 2.07 15.94 -21.69
CA VAL A 118 2.37 17.10 -20.85
C VAL A 118 1.09 17.91 -20.76
N VAL A 119 0.16 17.50 -19.91
CA VAL A 119 -0.86 18.38 -19.37
C VAL A 119 -0.12 19.27 -18.39
N SER A 120 0.42 20.37 -18.93
CA SER A 120 0.92 21.48 -18.14
C SER A 120 -0.05 21.75 -17.00
N ASP A 121 0.50 21.74 -15.80
CA ASP A 121 -0.13 21.88 -14.50
C ASP A 121 -0.83 23.25 -14.37
N MET A 122 -1.92 23.45 -15.11
CA MET A 122 -2.75 24.67 -15.06
C MET A 122 -3.85 24.58 -14.00
N LEU A 123 -3.85 23.56 -13.13
CA LEU A 123 -4.90 23.36 -12.13
C LEU A 123 -4.46 23.36 -10.67
N ASN A 124 -3.17 23.55 -10.38
CA ASN A 124 -2.71 23.69 -8.99
C ASN A 124 -2.32 25.12 -8.59
N ALA A 125 -2.94 26.13 -9.20
CA ALA A 125 -3.01 27.47 -8.62
C ALA A 125 -4.04 27.50 -7.47
N ARG A 126 -3.73 26.81 -6.36
CA ARG A 126 -4.36 27.15 -5.07
C ARG A 126 -3.89 28.57 -4.74
N LYS A 127 -4.78 29.56 -4.91
CA LYS A 127 -4.58 30.91 -4.39
C LYS A 127 -4.14 30.82 -2.92
N PRO A 128 -3.05 31.49 -2.51
CA PRO A 128 -2.74 31.62 -1.09
C PRO A 128 -3.91 32.33 -0.40
N VAL A 129 -4.46 31.70 0.63
CA VAL A 129 -5.43 32.33 1.53
C VAL A 129 -4.65 33.45 2.26
N PRO A 130 -5.04 34.73 2.15
CA PRO A 130 -4.40 35.77 2.93
C PRO A 130 -4.66 35.54 4.42
N PRO A 131 -3.69 35.83 5.31
CA PRO A 131 -3.89 35.72 6.75
C PRO A 131 -4.95 36.73 7.16
N GLN A 132 -6.12 36.26 7.62
CA GLN A 132 -7.05 37.12 8.31
C GLN A 132 -6.41 37.53 9.64
N ALA A 133 -6.14 38.83 9.73
CA ALA A 133 -5.70 39.49 10.93
C ALA A 133 -6.69 39.20 12.06
N ALA A 134 -6.13 38.95 13.25
CA ALA A 134 -6.86 38.95 14.50
C ALA A 134 -7.57 40.29 14.67
N ASP A 135 -8.89 40.29 14.65
CA ASP A 135 -9.69 41.39 15.15
C ASP A 135 -10.18 41.02 16.55
N GLU A 136 -9.47 41.57 17.51
CA GLU A 136 -9.76 41.61 18.92
C GLU A 136 -11.04 42.43 19.12
N SER A 137 -12.12 41.80 19.58
CA SER A 137 -13.28 42.50 20.11
C SER A 137 -13.92 41.66 21.21
N LEU A 138 -13.46 41.90 22.44
CA LEU A 138 -14.15 41.56 23.69
C LEU A 138 -15.54 42.24 23.72
N PRO A 139 -16.50 41.64 24.42
CA PRO A 139 -17.37 42.45 25.28
C PRO A 139 -17.26 42.05 26.76
N ASP A 140 -17.12 43.10 27.57
CA ASP A 140 -17.07 43.15 29.03
C ASP A 140 -18.37 42.62 29.70
N PRO A 141 -18.32 42.24 31.00
CA PRO A 141 -19.35 41.52 31.73
C PRO A 141 -20.20 42.46 32.61
N SER A 142 -21.53 42.43 32.48
CA SER A 142 -22.48 42.77 33.56
C SER A 142 -23.94 42.63 33.12
N ALA A 143 -24.59 41.54 33.52
CA ALA A 143 -26.00 41.52 33.89
C ALA A 143 -26.30 40.22 34.65
N GLN A 144 -26.07 40.25 35.96
CA GLN A 144 -26.62 39.28 36.90
C GLN A 144 -28.07 39.69 37.20
N THR A 145 -29.03 38.77 37.12
CA THR A 145 -29.80 38.31 38.30
C THR A 145 -30.75 37.15 37.97
N PRO A 146 -31.13 36.34 38.97
CA PRO A 146 -31.65 34.97 38.84
C PRO A 146 -33.15 34.86 39.19
N ASP A 147 -33.83 33.81 38.71
CA ASP A 147 -34.97 33.16 39.40
C ASP A 147 -35.19 31.77 38.77
N LYS A 148 -34.78 30.67 39.40
CA LYS A 148 -35.55 29.83 40.36
C LYS A 148 -36.76 29.15 39.71
N THR A 149 -36.67 27.84 39.51
CA THR A 149 -37.66 26.80 39.90
C THR A 149 -37.31 25.46 39.24
N SER A 150 -36.63 24.61 40.00
CA SER A 150 -36.74 23.14 39.95
C SER A 150 -38.18 22.71 40.30
N PRO A 151 -38.70 21.53 39.91
CA PRO A 151 -38.03 20.27 40.21
C PRO A 151 -38.15 19.11 39.20
N GLU A 152 -37.19 18.20 39.36
CA GLU A 152 -37.23 16.77 39.09
C GLU A 152 -38.49 16.12 39.73
N PRO A 153 -38.93 14.93 39.27
CA PRO A 153 -38.35 13.74 39.90
C PRO A 153 -38.19 12.52 38.97
N ASP A 154 -37.18 11.72 39.31
CA ASP A 154 -37.14 10.26 39.44
C ASP A 154 -37.91 9.37 38.46
N ALA A 155 -37.20 8.43 37.83
CA ALA A 155 -37.25 7.05 38.32
C ALA A 155 -36.15 6.18 37.69
N ALA A 156 -35.30 5.69 38.58
CA ALA A 156 -34.36 4.60 38.37
C ALA A 156 -35.09 3.27 38.09
N GLY A 157 -34.40 2.38 37.38
CA GLY A 157 -34.78 0.99 37.22
C GLY A 157 -33.54 0.12 37.14
N SER A 158 -32.83 0.01 38.27
CA SER A 158 -31.89 -1.09 38.53
C SER A 158 -32.67 -2.40 38.59
N GLY A 159 -32.18 -3.44 37.92
CA GLY A 159 -32.66 -4.81 38.04
C GLY A 159 -31.50 -5.72 38.39
N ASP A 160 -31.35 -5.96 39.69
CA ASP A 160 -30.39 -6.83 40.34
C ASP A 160 -30.99 -8.25 40.50
N GLU A 161 -30.22 -9.27 40.17
CA GLU A 161 -30.06 -10.57 40.86
C GLU A 161 -31.27 -11.39 41.41
N HIS A 162 -31.51 -12.60 40.84
CA HIS A 162 -31.94 -13.85 41.53
C HIS A 162 -31.90 -15.01 40.51
N ARG A 163 -31.05 -16.05 40.61
CA ARG A 163 -30.98 -17.22 41.51
C ARG A 163 -32.10 -18.26 41.35
N ASP A 164 -31.64 -19.50 41.20
CA ASP A 164 -32.26 -20.83 41.38
C ASP A 164 -33.18 -21.40 40.27
N ASP A 165 -32.70 -22.43 39.57
CA ASP A 165 -33.09 -23.85 39.79
C ASP A 165 -31.97 -24.81 39.29
#